data_AF-A0A8T5GKY2-F1
#
_entry.id   AF-A0A8T5GKY2-F1
#
_cell.length_a   1.000
_cell.length_b   1.000
_cell.length_c   1.000
_cell.angle_alpha   90.00
_cell.angle_beta   90.00
_cell.angle_gamma   90.00
#
_symmetry.space_group_name_H-M   'P 1'
#
loop_
_entity.id
_entity.type
_entity.pdbx_description
1 polymer ?
#
loop_
_entity_poly.entity_id
_entity_poly.type
_entity_poly.pdbx_seq_one_letter_code
_entity_poly.pdbx_strand_id
1 'polypeptide(L)'
;MADRNAPASFTFEEWRVEFNRLATDLGDIANLPSTVNGVAVTDALEAIKELQNGLSTVLLPNVIDFEDSTSASAYRIKMGISDDLQLYHDASNSIIKHDGTGTLNVDSTSGVKLQFNGSTKLTTDTNGIQVTGNVHASGNITADGNITLGDGDTDSVTFNADLTSNIVPNATNTYDLGESGKEWRNLYINGALINENGISMSHPTTGGVMATEGFSIAIGVALG
;
A
#
# COMPACT_ATOMS: atom_id res chain seq x y z
N MET A 1 2.40 47.06 -22.68
CA MET A 1 3.05 48.35 -23.02
C MET A 1 2.49 48.76 -24.38
N ALA A 2 2.03 50.01 -24.53
CA ALA A 2 1.65 50.49 -25.86
C ALA A 2 2.88 50.44 -26.78
N ASP A 3 2.71 50.10 -28.04
CA ASP A 3 3.78 50.17 -29.03
C ASP A 3 4.18 51.65 -29.20
N ARG A 4 5.37 52.02 -28.71
CA ARG A 4 5.86 53.42 -28.72
C ARG A 4 6.88 53.57 -29.85
N ASN A 5 6.37 53.88 -31.04
CA ASN A 5 7.21 54.26 -32.16
C ASN A 5 7.76 55.67 -31.95
N ALA A 6 9.07 55.84 -32.15
CA ALA A 6 9.73 57.15 -32.22
C ALA A 6 10.02 57.50 -33.69
N PRO A 7 9.05 58.06 -34.44
CA PRO A 7 9.23 58.43 -35.82
C PRO A 7 10.35 59.45 -36.02
N ALA A 8 11.02 59.39 -37.17
CA ALA A 8 12.11 60.28 -37.54
C ALA A 8 11.71 61.78 -37.59
N SER A 9 10.42 62.08 -37.56
CA SER A 9 9.88 63.44 -37.50
C SER A 9 9.91 64.07 -36.10
N PHE A 10 10.30 63.32 -35.06
CA PHE A 10 10.41 63.85 -33.71
C PHE A 10 11.46 64.95 -33.61
N THR A 11 11.04 66.05 -32.98
CA THR A 11 11.95 67.06 -32.45
C THR A 11 12.80 66.46 -31.32
N PHE A 12 13.90 67.13 -31.00
CA PHE A 12 14.77 66.71 -29.90
C PHE A 12 14.02 66.62 -28.55
N GLU A 13 13.08 67.53 -28.31
CA GLU A 13 12.28 67.53 -27.08
C GLU A 13 11.28 66.38 -27.02
N GLU A 14 10.68 66.01 -28.15
CA GLU A 14 9.80 64.83 -28.24
C GLU A 14 10.60 63.55 -27.99
N TRP A 15 11.81 63.44 -28.57
CA TRP A 15 12.74 62.34 -28.28
C TRP A 15 13.09 62.24 -26.79
N ARG A 16 13.44 63.37 -26.16
CA ARG A 16 13.78 63.42 -24.73
C ARG A 16 12.60 63.02 -23.85
N VAL A 17 11.40 63.51 -24.15
CA VAL A 17 10.18 63.18 -23.40
C VAL A 17 9.85 61.69 -23.55
N GLU A 18 9.92 61.16 -24.77
CA GLU A 18 9.64 59.74 -25.02
C GLU A 18 10.66 58.84 -24.33
N PHE A 19 11.96 59.18 -24.39
CA PHE A 19 13.02 58.48 -23.67
C PHE A 19 12.83 58.49 -22.15
N ASN A 20 12.57 59.65 -21.54
CA ASN A 20 12.35 59.77 -20.09
C ASN A 20 11.12 58.97 -19.63
N ARG A 21 10.08 58.95 -20.46
CA ARG A 21 8.89 58.13 -20.19
C ARG A 21 9.17 56.65 -20.35
N LEU A 22 9.99 56.22 -21.32
CA LEU A 22 10.41 54.82 -21.45
C LEU A 22 11.20 54.35 -20.21
N ALA A 23 12.12 55.18 -19.72
CA ALA A 23 12.85 54.91 -18.48
C ALA A 23 11.91 54.85 -17.27
N THR A 24 10.83 55.64 -17.27
CA THR A 24 9.79 55.56 -16.23
C THR A 24 8.95 54.28 -16.36
N ASP A 25 8.58 53.90 -17.58
CA ASP A 25 7.77 52.71 -17.88
C ASP A 25 8.52 51.40 -17.59
N LEU A 26 9.84 51.37 -17.81
CA LEU A 26 10.72 50.25 -17.45
C LEU A 26 11.08 50.22 -15.95
N GLY A 27 10.77 51.29 -15.21
CA GLY A 27 11.06 51.42 -13.78
C GLY A 27 12.52 51.76 -13.47
N ASP A 28 12.85 51.82 -12.18
CA ASP A 28 14.20 52.14 -11.71
C ASP A 28 15.16 50.98 -12.00
N ILE A 29 15.87 51.07 -13.12
CA ILE A 29 16.87 50.10 -13.56
C ILE A 29 18.04 49.99 -12.56
N ALA A 30 18.27 51.02 -11.73
CA ALA A 30 19.32 51.00 -10.72
C ALA A 30 19.03 50.04 -9.55
N ASN A 31 17.77 49.60 -9.41
CA ASN A 31 17.33 48.63 -8.40
C ASN A 31 17.16 47.22 -8.94
N LEU A 32 17.60 46.94 -10.17
CA LEU A 32 17.69 45.55 -10.62
C LEU A 32 18.68 44.81 -9.71
N PRO A 33 18.37 43.57 -9.31
CA PRO A 33 19.29 42.78 -8.52
C PRO A 33 20.59 42.60 -9.31
N SER A 34 21.74 42.74 -8.66
CA SER A 34 23.05 42.58 -9.32
C SER A 34 23.26 41.18 -9.90
N THR A 35 22.44 40.21 -9.48
CA THR A 35 22.38 38.85 -10.02
C THR A 35 20.97 38.27 -9.95
N VAL A 36 20.58 37.45 -10.92
CA VAL A 36 19.42 36.56 -10.87
C VAL A 36 19.92 35.12 -11.05
N ASN A 37 19.53 34.20 -10.17
CA ASN A 37 20.00 32.80 -10.17
C ASN A 37 21.54 32.64 -10.21
N GLY A 38 22.27 33.56 -9.56
CA GLY A 38 23.74 33.55 -9.55
C GLY A 38 24.40 34.10 -10.83
N VAL A 39 23.62 34.51 -11.83
CA VAL A 39 24.11 35.15 -13.05
C VAL A 39 23.99 36.66 -12.91
N ALA A 40 25.07 37.40 -13.22
CA ALA A 40 25.03 38.86 -13.19
C ALA A 40 24.09 39.40 -14.27
N VAL A 41 23.27 40.39 -13.91
CA VAL A 41 22.36 41.05 -14.86
C VAL A 41 22.63 42.55 -14.82
N THR A 42 22.73 43.14 -16.01
CA THR A 42 23.11 44.55 -16.19
C THR A 42 21.95 45.40 -16.70
N ASP A 43 20.89 44.76 -17.20
CA ASP A 43 19.66 45.42 -17.63
C ASP A 43 18.41 44.58 -17.35
N ALA A 44 17.24 45.18 -17.58
CA ALA A 44 15.95 44.55 -17.32
C ALA A 44 15.69 43.36 -18.26
N LEU A 45 16.28 43.37 -19.45
CA LEU A 45 16.12 42.30 -20.43
C LEU A 45 16.90 41.06 -19.99
N GLU A 46 18.12 41.23 -19.49
CA GLU A 46 18.93 40.17 -18.88
C GLU A 46 18.26 39.63 -17.62
N ALA A 47 17.76 40.50 -16.74
CA ALA A 47 17.01 40.08 -15.55
C ALA A 47 15.78 39.24 -15.90
N ILE A 48 15.00 39.68 -16.90
CA ILE A 48 13.83 38.94 -17.39
C ILE A 48 14.25 37.62 -18.05
N LYS A 49 15.33 37.60 -18.85
CA LYS A 49 15.83 36.37 -19.48
C LYS A 49 16.29 35.35 -18.45
N GLU A 50 17.01 35.77 -17.41
CA GLU A 50 17.49 34.87 -16.36
C GLU A 50 16.35 34.38 -15.46
N LEU A 51 15.37 35.25 -15.17
CA LEU A 51 14.13 34.83 -14.52
C LEU A 51 13.38 33.83 -15.41
N GLN A 52 13.23 34.10 -16.70
CA GLN A 52 12.60 33.19 -17.67
C GLN A 52 13.35 31.87 -17.79
N ASN A 53 14.68 31.88 -17.71
CA ASN A 53 15.51 30.67 -17.72
C ASN A 53 15.27 29.84 -16.45
N GLY A 54 15.36 30.44 -15.26
CA GLY A 54 15.11 29.74 -14.00
C GLY A 54 13.65 29.33 -13.83
N LEU A 55 12.72 30.09 -14.40
CA LEU A 55 11.31 29.75 -14.45
C LEU A 55 11.05 28.66 -15.48
N SER A 56 11.77 28.60 -16.60
CA SER A 56 11.68 27.53 -17.59
C SER A 56 12.12 26.19 -17.00
N THR A 57 13.14 26.19 -16.13
CA THR A 57 13.59 24.98 -15.43
C THR A 57 12.62 24.48 -14.35
N VAL A 58 11.62 25.29 -13.94
CA VAL A 58 10.66 24.94 -12.87
C VAL A 58 9.19 24.89 -13.36
N LEU A 59 8.79 25.71 -14.33
CA LEU A 59 7.43 25.84 -14.88
C LEU A 59 7.24 25.25 -16.30
N LEU A 60 8.33 24.94 -17.02
CA LEU A 60 8.29 24.20 -18.30
C LEU A 60 8.93 22.79 -18.29
N PRO A 61 9.35 22.18 -17.17
CA PRO A 61 9.73 20.78 -17.21
C PRO A 61 8.48 19.90 -17.27
N ASN A 62 8.58 18.73 -17.89
CA ASN A 62 7.56 17.68 -17.76
C ASN A 62 7.44 17.14 -16.32
N VAL A 63 8.29 17.59 -15.38
CA VAL A 63 8.43 17.10 -14.01
C VAL A 63 8.87 18.22 -13.07
N ILE A 64 8.27 18.32 -11.88
CA ILE A 64 8.80 19.14 -10.77
C ILE A 64 9.89 18.31 -10.07
N ASP A 65 11.13 18.78 -10.11
CA ASP A 65 12.29 18.07 -9.53
C ASP A 65 12.74 18.71 -8.21
N PHE A 66 12.99 17.89 -7.20
CA PHE A 66 13.51 18.28 -5.89
C PHE A 66 14.62 17.32 -5.50
N GLU A 67 15.72 17.86 -4.98
CA GLU A 67 16.79 17.07 -4.35
C GLU A 67 16.27 16.31 -3.12
N ASP A 68 17.12 15.44 -2.55
CA ASP A 68 16.81 14.75 -1.30
C ASP A 68 16.56 15.75 -0.16
N SER A 69 15.52 15.49 0.61
CA SER A 69 15.20 16.26 1.81
C SER A 69 16.26 16.06 2.87
N THR A 70 17.03 17.12 3.13
CA THR A 70 18.07 17.15 4.16
C THR A 70 17.55 17.56 5.54
N SER A 71 16.31 18.05 5.63
CA SER A 71 15.66 18.46 6.87
C SER A 71 14.14 18.54 6.73
N ALA A 72 13.42 18.74 7.84
CA ALA A 72 11.97 18.94 7.83
C ALA A 72 11.49 20.15 6.99
N SER A 73 12.37 21.07 6.62
CA SER A 73 12.02 22.32 5.94
C SER A 73 12.59 22.47 4.53
N ALA A 74 13.32 21.46 4.02
CA ALA A 74 14.01 21.54 2.73
C ALA A 74 13.56 20.43 1.79
N TYR A 75 13.38 20.77 0.52
CA TYR A 75 13.10 19.86 -0.59
C TYR A 75 11.90 18.93 -0.32
N ARG A 76 10.77 19.53 0.08
CA ARG A 76 9.50 18.83 0.31
C ARG A 76 8.35 19.57 -0.35
N ILE A 77 7.36 18.83 -0.83
CA ILE A 77 6.02 19.38 -1.07
C ILE A 77 5.28 19.33 0.27
N LYS A 78 4.75 20.46 0.72
CA LYS A 78 4.06 20.61 2.01
C LYS A 78 2.69 21.22 1.81
N MET A 79 1.69 20.69 2.51
CA MET A 79 0.31 21.13 2.42
C MET A 79 -0.35 21.07 3.80
N GLY A 80 -1.37 21.91 4.00
CA GLY A 80 -2.11 22.01 5.26
C GLY A 80 -1.52 23.01 6.25
N ILE A 81 -2.29 23.32 7.29
CA ILE A 81 -1.80 24.12 8.42
C ILE A 81 -0.71 23.30 9.12
N SER A 82 0.40 23.94 9.49
CA SER A 82 1.56 23.26 10.12
C SER A 82 2.27 22.23 9.23
N ASP A 83 2.02 22.22 7.91
CA ASP A 83 2.61 21.26 6.98
C ASP A 83 2.26 19.79 7.27
N ASP A 84 1.02 19.52 7.70
CA ASP A 84 0.55 18.17 8.07
C ASP A 84 0.85 17.11 6.98
N LEU A 85 0.57 17.41 5.70
CA LEU A 85 0.84 16.49 4.58
C LEU A 85 2.15 16.87 3.89
N GLN A 86 3.04 15.90 3.76
CA GLN A 86 4.36 16.10 3.17
C GLN A 86 4.67 14.98 2.16
N LEU A 87 5.24 15.35 1.02
CA LEU A 87 5.81 14.42 0.04
C LEU A 87 7.26 14.79 -0.21
N TYR A 88 8.17 13.84 -0.01
CA TYR A 88 9.60 14.06 -0.16
C TYR A 88 10.35 12.74 -0.40
N HIS A 89 11.57 12.84 -0.88
CA HIS A 89 12.55 11.77 -0.86
C HIS A 89 13.58 12.08 0.23
N ASP A 90 14.00 11.10 1.01
CA ASP A 90 15.20 11.20 1.86
C ASP A 90 16.38 10.51 1.15
N ALA A 91 17.52 10.32 1.80
CA ALA A 91 18.69 9.67 1.18
C ALA A 91 18.43 8.25 0.62
N SER A 92 17.30 7.61 0.94
CA SER A 92 17.01 6.21 0.57
C SER A 92 15.54 5.91 0.25
N ASN A 93 14.59 6.75 0.65
CA ASN A 93 13.17 6.43 0.64
C ASN A 93 12.32 7.57 0.08
N SER A 94 11.35 7.24 -0.77
CA SER A 94 10.23 8.13 -1.09
C SER A 94 9.17 8.02 -0.01
N ILE A 95 8.70 9.16 0.50
CA ILE A 95 7.79 9.21 1.64
C ILE A 95 6.59 10.11 1.32
N ILE A 96 5.39 9.56 1.51
CA ILE A 96 4.16 10.32 1.72
C ILE A 96 3.90 10.30 3.23
N LYS A 97 4.10 11.42 3.91
CA LYS A 97 3.96 11.54 5.37
C LYS A 97 2.73 12.37 5.71
N HIS A 98 1.95 11.89 6.68
CA HIS A 98 1.01 12.70 7.44
C HIS A 98 1.53 12.86 8.87
N ASP A 99 1.75 14.10 9.31
CA ASP A 99 2.35 14.47 10.59
C ASP A 99 1.51 15.56 11.27
N GLY A 100 0.26 15.24 11.58
CA GLY A 100 -0.73 16.20 12.08
C GLY A 100 -1.97 15.52 12.66
N THR A 101 -3.07 16.27 12.71
CA THR A 101 -4.37 15.74 13.15
C THR A 101 -5.13 15.08 12.00
N GLY A 102 -5.88 14.01 12.28
CA GLY A 102 -6.72 13.32 11.30
C GLY A 102 -6.10 12.01 10.80
N THR A 103 -6.41 11.65 9.56
CA THR A 103 -5.96 10.41 8.91
C THR A 103 -5.51 10.70 7.48
N LEU A 104 -4.45 10.03 7.02
CA LEU A 104 -4.11 9.96 5.60
C LEU A 104 -5.04 8.96 4.89
N ASN A 105 -6.04 9.46 4.19
CA ASN A 105 -6.92 8.63 3.37
C ASN A 105 -6.37 8.53 1.94
N VAL A 106 -6.24 7.30 1.44
CA VAL A 106 -5.99 7.01 0.02
C VAL A 106 -7.25 6.35 -0.52
N ASP A 107 -8.06 7.11 -1.24
CA ASP A 107 -9.39 6.70 -1.69
C ASP A 107 -9.46 6.69 -3.22
N SER A 108 -10.18 5.71 -3.76
CA SER A 108 -10.35 5.46 -5.19
C SER A 108 -11.62 4.67 -5.43
N THR A 109 -12.42 5.10 -6.40
CA THR A 109 -13.63 4.39 -6.83
C THR A 109 -13.36 3.08 -7.56
N SER A 110 -12.09 2.80 -7.89
CA SER A 110 -11.65 1.59 -8.59
C SER A 110 -10.62 0.78 -7.79
N GLY A 111 -10.52 1.04 -6.48
CA GLY A 111 -9.56 0.39 -5.58
C GLY A 111 -8.17 1.04 -5.57
N VAL A 112 -7.35 0.62 -4.60
CA VAL A 112 -5.99 1.09 -4.34
C VAL A 112 -5.04 -0.11 -4.40
N LYS A 113 -3.87 0.06 -5.02
CA LYS A 113 -2.88 -1.02 -5.20
C LYS A 113 -1.53 -0.66 -4.61
N LEU A 114 -0.93 -1.60 -3.89
CA LEU A 114 0.50 -1.60 -3.55
C LEU A 114 1.24 -2.53 -4.51
N GLN A 115 2.31 -2.04 -5.12
CA GLN A 115 3.01 -2.72 -6.21
C GLN A 115 4.49 -2.94 -5.88
N PHE A 116 5.06 -4.01 -6.40
CA PHE A 116 6.49 -4.29 -6.35
C PHE A 116 6.95 -4.85 -7.69
N ASN A 117 7.96 -4.21 -8.30
CA ASN A 117 8.54 -4.59 -9.59
C ASN A 117 7.49 -4.87 -10.69
N GLY A 118 6.52 -3.95 -10.85
CA GLY A 118 5.43 -4.06 -11.83
C GLY A 118 4.32 -5.05 -11.47
N SER A 119 4.40 -5.75 -10.34
CA SER A 119 3.34 -6.67 -9.87
C SER A 119 2.55 -6.08 -8.71
N THR A 120 1.23 -6.21 -8.71
CA THR A 120 0.40 -5.92 -7.53
C THR A 120 0.68 -6.92 -6.42
N LYS A 121 0.76 -6.47 -5.16
CA LYS A 121 0.98 -7.28 -3.94
C LYS A 121 -0.17 -7.17 -2.94
N LEU A 122 -0.82 -6.01 -2.89
CA LEU A 122 -2.03 -5.77 -2.11
C LEU A 122 -2.95 -4.88 -2.94
N THR A 123 -4.23 -5.23 -3.02
CA THR A 123 -5.26 -4.40 -3.67
C THR A 123 -6.50 -4.32 -2.80
N THR A 124 -7.22 -3.20 -2.88
CA THR A 124 -8.57 -3.09 -2.34
C THR A 124 -9.61 -3.34 -3.43
N ASP A 125 -10.76 -3.88 -3.05
CA ASP A 125 -11.95 -4.03 -3.88
C ASP A 125 -13.23 -3.79 -3.06
N THR A 126 -14.40 -4.06 -3.64
CA THR A 126 -15.69 -3.87 -2.96
C THR A 126 -15.92 -4.80 -1.77
N ASN A 127 -15.15 -5.88 -1.66
CA ASN A 127 -15.25 -6.89 -0.60
C ASN A 127 -14.17 -6.71 0.49
N GLY A 128 -13.13 -5.92 0.24
CA GLY A 128 -12.10 -5.61 1.22
C GLY A 128 -10.69 -5.56 0.63
N ILE A 129 -9.78 -6.38 1.19
CA ILE A 129 -8.38 -6.46 0.77
C ILE A 129 -8.08 -7.82 0.14
N GLN A 130 -7.30 -7.81 -0.93
CA GLN A 130 -6.74 -9.00 -1.57
C GLN A 130 -5.21 -8.90 -1.55
N VAL A 131 -4.56 -9.89 -0.94
CA VAL A 131 -3.10 -10.03 -0.94
C VAL A 131 -2.74 -11.08 -1.99
N THR A 132 -1.99 -10.68 -3.01
CA THR A 132 -1.60 -11.56 -4.13
C THR A 132 -0.25 -12.25 -3.90
N GLY A 133 0.42 -11.91 -2.80
CA GLY A 133 1.65 -12.58 -2.32
C GLY A 133 1.43 -13.29 -0.99
N ASN A 134 2.54 -13.58 -0.30
CA ASN A 134 2.50 -14.24 1.01
C ASN A 134 2.14 -13.24 2.12
N VAL A 135 1.36 -13.70 3.10
CA VAL A 135 1.16 -13.01 4.38
C VAL A 135 2.01 -13.69 5.44
N HIS A 136 2.94 -12.96 6.04
CA HIS A 136 3.70 -13.41 7.21
C HIS A 136 3.40 -12.49 8.39
N ALA A 137 2.68 -13.02 9.38
CA ALA A 137 2.40 -12.32 10.63
C ALA A 137 3.34 -12.83 11.72
N SER A 138 4.18 -11.95 12.28
CA SER A 138 5.05 -12.27 13.42
C SER A 138 4.31 -12.28 14.76
N GLY A 139 3.08 -11.75 14.77
CA GLY A 139 2.16 -11.79 15.91
C GLY A 139 0.95 -12.67 15.63
N ASN A 140 -0.14 -12.40 16.34
CA ASN A 140 -1.37 -13.16 16.23
C ASN A 140 -2.16 -12.79 14.97
N ILE A 141 -2.95 -13.75 14.47
CA ILE A 141 -4.02 -13.53 13.49
C ILE A 141 -5.34 -13.84 14.21
N THR A 142 -6.30 -12.93 14.13
CA THR A 142 -7.65 -13.08 14.70
C THR A 142 -8.70 -12.77 13.64
N ALA A 143 -9.79 -13.54 13.60
CA ALA A 143 -10.93 -13.30 12.74
C ALA A 143 -12.22 -13.44 13.55
N ASP A 144 -13.09 -12.43 13.49
CA ASP A 144 -14.43 -12.49 14.11
C ASP A 144 -15.41 -13.32 13.26
N GLY A 145 -15.12 -13.45 11.97
CA GLY A 145 -15.85 -14.27 11.02
C GLY A 145 -15.21 -15.64 10.77
N ASN A 146 -15.61 -16.28 9.67
CA ASN A 146 -15.07 -17.57 9.27
C ASN A 146 -13.66 -17.43 8.68
N ILE A 147 -12.87 -18.49 8.79
CA ILE A 147 -11.59 -18.65 8.09
C ILE A 147 -11.74 -19.83 7.13
N THR A 148 -11.49 -19.58 5.85
CA THR A 148 -11.37 -20.62 4.82
C THR A 148 -9.89 -20.77 4.48
N LEU A 149 -9.37 -21.99 4.51
CA LEU A 149 -7.98 -22.30 4.17
C LEU A 149 -7.95 -23.21 2.95
N GLY A 150 -7.20 -22.79 1.93
CA GLY A 150 -7.12 -23.46 0.63
C GLY A 150 -8.33 -23.20 -0.28
N ASP A 151 -8.16 -23.53 -1.55
CA ASP A 151 -9.17 -23.48 -2.61
C ASP A 151 -9.23 -24.77 -3.45
N GLY A 152 -8.39 -25.77 -3.16
CA GLY A 152 -8.44 -27.08 -3.79
C GLY A 152 -7.60 -28.16 -3.09
N ASP A 153 -7.57 -29.34 -3.71
CA ASP A 153 -6.92 -30.54 -3.14
C ASP A 153 -5.39 -30.46 -3.09
N THR A 154 -4.80 -29.42 -3.68
CA THR A 154 -3.35 -29.17 -3.66
C THR A 154 -2.88 -28.38 -2.45
N ASP A 155 -3.81 -27.81 -1.67
CA ASP A 155 -3.47 -27.02 -0.50
C ASP A 155 -2.97 -27.88 0.67
N SER A 156 -2.19 -27.23 1.54
CA SER A 156 -1.75 -27.84 2.78
C SER A 156 -1.94 -26.89 3.95
N VAL A 157 -2.39 -27.42 5.08
CA VAL A 157 -2.44 -26.72 6.36
C VAL A 157 -1.53 -27.47 7.32
N THR A 158 -0.54 -26.76 7.86
CA THR A 158 0.42 -27.32 8.84
C THR A 158 0.23 -26.65 10.18
N PHE A 159 0.00 -27.45 11.23
CA PHE A 159 -0.08 -26.99 12.60
C PHE A 159 1.23 -27.30 13.34
N ASN A 160 2.10 -26.30 13.52
CA ASN A 160 3.34 -26.44 14.29
C ASN A 160 3.13 -26.25 15.80
N ALA A 161 1.95 -25.80 16.21
CA ALA A 161 1.59 -25.47 17.58
C ALA A 161 0.48 -26.39 18.11
N ASP A 162 0.35 -26.45 19.42
CA ASP A 162 -0.71 -27.20 20.10
C ASP A 162 -2.08 -26.55 19.89
N LEU A 163 -3.11 -27.37 19.72
CA LEU A 163 -4.50 -26.93 19.74
C LEU A 163 -4.96 -26.79 21.18
N THR A 164 -5.34 -25.58 21.58
CA THR A 164 -5.80 -25.25 22.93
C THR A 164 -7.33 -25.20 23.05
N SER A 165 -8.03 -25.78 22.06
CA SER A 165 -9.49 -25.80 21.94
C SER A 165 -9.98 -27.14 21.38
N ASN A 166 -11.31 -27.32 21.38
CA ASN A 166 -11.96 -28.44 20.71
C ASN A 166 -12.04 -28.21 19.20
N ILE A 167 -11.98 -29.28 18.41
CA ILE A 167 -12.41 -29.29 17.01
C ILE A 167 -13.86 -29.79 16.98
N VAL A 168 -14.80 -28.92 16.62
CA VAL A 168 -16.24 -29.24 16.61
C VAL A 168 -16.82 -28.88 15.25
N PRO A 169 -17.41 -29.84 14.50
CA PRO A 169 -18.08 -29.55 13.24
C PRO A 169 -19.33 -28.68 13.47
N ASN A 170 -19.68 -27.84 12.50
CA ASN A 170 -20.85 -26.96 12.59
C ASN A 170 -22.17 -27.62 12.14
N ALA A 171 -22.13 -28.90 11.72
CA ALA A 171 -23.29 -29.69 11.37
C ALA A 171 -23.15 -31.11 11.89
N THR A 172 -24.22 -31.63 12.49
CA THR A 172 -24.28 -32.99 13.03
C THR A 172 -24.19 -34.02 11.91
N ASN A 173 -23.40 -35.09 12.12
CA ASN A 173 -23.32 -36.24 11.21
C ASN A 173 -23.09 -35.85 9.73
N THR A 174 -22.22 -34.85 9.49
CA THR A 174 -21.99 -34.27 8.15
C THR A 174 -20.54 -34.37 7.67
N TYR A 175 -19.55 -34.27 8.57
CA TYR A 175 -18.14 -34.19 8.20
C TYR A 175 -17.33 -35.37 8.74
N ASP A 176 -16.47 -35.93 7.89
CA ASP A 176 -15.54 -37.01 8.23
C ASP A 176 -14.16 -36.48 8.62
N LEU A 177 -13.38 -37.31 9.32
CA LEU A 177 -11.96 -37.08 9.58
C LEU A 177 -11.11 -37.97 8.67
N GLY A 178 -10.77 -37.43 7.49
CA GLY A 178 -10.14 -38.18 6.40
C GLY A 178 -11.15 -38.76 5.41
N GLU A 179 -10.65 -39.35 4.33
CA GLU A 179 -11.45 -39.99 3.28
C GLU A 179 -10.69 -41.19 2.68
N SER A 180 -11.32 -41.97 1.80
CA SER A 180 -10.70 -43.12 1.14
C SER A 180 -9.45 -42.70 0.35
N GLY A 181 -8.30 -43.28 0.67
CA GLY A 181 -7.00 -42.95 0.09
C GLY A 181 -6.31 -41.73 0.72
N LYS A 182 -6.94 -41.08 1.70
CA LYS A 182 -6.38 -39.98 2.52
C LYS A 182 -6.70 -40.21 4.00
N GLU A 183 -6.39 -41.40 4.50
CA GLU A 183 -6.61 -41.77 5.90
C GLU A 183 -5.51 -41.25 6.82
N TRP A 184 -5.87 -40.94 8.07
CA TRP A 184 -4.90 -40.69 9.12
C TRP A 184 -4.15 -41.97 9.46
N ARG A 185 -2.81 -41.89 9.57
CA ARG A 185 -1.99 -43.06 9.89
C ARG A 185 -2.36 -43.71 11.22
N ASN A 186 -2.56 -42.90 12.28
CA ASN A 186 -2.89 -43.35 13.64
C ASN A 186 -3.76 -42.30 14.34
N LEU A 187 -4.62 -42.74 15.26
CA LEU A 187 -5.34 -41.89 16.22
C LEU A 187 -4.87 -42.24 17.64
N TYR A 188 -4.29 -41.26 18.34
CA TYR A 188 -3.87 -41.41 19.74
C TYR A 188 -4.78 -40.56 20.62
N ILE A 189 -5.73 -41.20 21.29
CA ILE A 189 -6.75 -40.56 22.13
C ILE A 189 -6.78 -41.22 23.51
N ASN A 190 -7.13 -40.45 24.55
CA ASN A 190 -7.27 -40.98 25.90
C ASN A 190 -8.57 -41.80 26.08
N GLY A 191 -9.62 -41.45 25.32
CA GLY A 191 -10.94 -42.08 25.37
C GLY A 191 -11.25 -43.03 24.20
N ALA A 192 -12.46 -43.58 24.18
CA ALA A 192 -12.93 -44.43 23.09
C ALA A 192 -13.47 -43.62 21.90
N LEU A 193 -13.48 -44.24 20.70
CA LEU A 193 -14.23 -43.75 19.54
C LEU A 193 -15.71 -44.08 19.76
N ILE A 194 -16.52 -43.07 20.02
CA ILE A 194 -17.95 -43.20 20.37
C ILE A 194 -18.77 -42.49 19.28
N ASN A 195 -19.78 -43.18 18.74
CA ASN A 195 -20.87 -42.57 17.98
C ASN A 195 -22.11 -42.42 18.87
N GLU A 196 -23.15 -41.74 18.38
CA GLU A 196 -24.40 -41.52 19.14
C GLU A 196 -25.11 -42.81 19.59
N ASN A 197 -24.78 -43.95 18.98
CA ASN A 197 -25.34 -45.26 19.25
C ASN A 197 -24.37 -46.20 20.01
N GLY A 198 -23.21 -45.69 20.48
CA GLY A 198 -22.20 -46.45 21.22
C GLY A 198 -20.85 -46.58 20.49
N ILE A 199 -20.15 -47.71 20.69
CA ILE A 199 -18.86 -47.98 20.03
C ILE A 199 -19.14 -48.86 18.81
N SER A 200 -18.99 -48.33 17.61
CA SER A 200 -19.04 -49.10 16.36
C SER A 200 -17.66 -49.14 15.73
N MET A 201 -17.05 -50.32 15.73
CA MET A 201 -15.76 -50.58 15.08
C MET A 201 -16.00 -51.51 13.90
N SER A 202 -16.00 -50.96 12.69
CA SER A 202 -16.06 -51.73 11.45
C SER A 202 -14.66 -51.88 10.86
N HIS A 203 -14.25 -53.11 10.55
CA HIS A 203 -12.94 -53.39 9.96
C HIS A 203 -13.06 -53.36 8.43
N PRO A 204 -12.27 -52.52 7.72
CA PRO A 204 -12.50 -52.28 6.29
C PRO A 204 -12.13 -53.47 5.41
N THR A 205 -11.12 -54.28 5.74
CA THR A 205 -10.74 -55.47 4.95
C THR A 205 -9.94 -56.49 5.79
N THR A 206 -10.44 -57.72 5.84
CA THR A 206 -9.71 -58.92 6.29
C THR A 206 -9.21 -58.92 7.74
N GLY A 207 -10.12 -58.61 8.67
CA GLY A 207 -9.91 -58.86 10.09
C GLY A 207 -9.26 -57.71 10.86
N GLY A 208 -9.40 -57.81 12.17
CA GLY A 208 -8.75 -56.98 13.16
C GLY A 208 -9.03 -57.54 14.55
N VAL A 209 -8.19 -57.14 15.50
CA VAL A 209 -8.24 -57.64 16.87
C VAL A 209 -8.90 -56.56 17.72
N MET A 210 -10.10 -56.85 18.21
CA MET A 210 -10.65 -56.12 19.35
C MET A 210 -10.06 -56.74 20.61
N ALA A 211 -9.10 -56.06 21.23
CA ALA A 211 -8.56 -56.46 22.52
C ALA A 211 -9.28 -55.67 23.62
N THR A 212 -9.83 -56.37 24.62
CA THR A 212 -10.40 -55.77 25.82
C THR A 212 -9.51 -56.15 27.00
N GLU A 213 -9.04 -55.16 27.76
CA GLU A 213 -8.42 -55.44 29.05
C GLU A 213 -9.51 -55.48 30.13
N GLY A 214 -9.64 -56.62 30.82
CA GLY A 214 -10.53 -56.76 31.98
C GLY A 214 -12.01 -57.05 31.70
N PHE A 215 -12.42 -57.26 30.45
CA PHE A 215 -13.82 -57.57 30.10
C PHE A 215 -13.93 -58.70 29.06
N SER A 216 -14.99 -59.50 29.16
CA SER A 216 -15.37 -60.53 28.18
C SER A 216 -16.16 -59.92 27.01
N ILE A 217 -15.79 -60.24 25.77
CA ILE A 217 -16.55 -59.86 24.57
C ILE A 217 -17.78 -60.77 24.48
N ALA A 218 -18.97 -60.18 24.59
CA ALA A 218 -20.22 -60.90 24.32
C ALA A 218 -20.55 -60.79 22.82
N ILE A 219 -20.36 -61.89 22.09
CA ILE A 219 -20.72 -61.97 20.67
C ILE A 219 -22.18 -62.42 20.57
N GLY A 220 -23.09 -61.50 20.28
CA GLY A 220 -24.47 -61.84 19.89
C GLY A 220 -24.53 -62.20 18.41
N VAL A 221 -24.64 -63.50 18.10
CA VAL A 221 -25.01 -63.93 16.73
C VAL A 221 -26.53 -64.00 16.65
N ALA A 222 -27.14 -63.24 15.74
CA ALA A 222 -28.52 -63.47 15.35
C ALA A 222 -28.56 -64.75 14.51
N LEU A 223 -29.01 -65.87 15.10
CA LEU A 223 -29.46 -67.02 14.33
C LEU A 223 -30.86 -66.66 13.83
N GLY A 224 -31.03 -66.69 12.50
CA GLY A 224 -32.20 -66.16 11.79
C GLY A 224 -33.55 -66.71 12.22
#